data_AF-A0A2V5YSH2-F1
#
_entry.id   AF-A0A2V5YSH2-F1
#
_cell.length_a   1.000
_cell.length_b   1.000
_cell.length_c   1.000
_cell.angle_alpha   90.00
_cell.angle_beta   90.00
_cell.angle_gamma   90.00
#
_symmetry.space_group_name_H-M   'P 1'
#
loop_
_entity.id
_entity.type
_entity.pdbx_description
1 polymer ?
#
loop_
_entity_poly.entity_id
_entity_poly.type
_entity_poly.pdbx_seq_one_letter_code
_entity_poly.pdbx_strand_id
1 'polypeptide(L)'
;MKKNNGRLSRGGLVMDYAAAAMDQMEIYRMAHPGSPTAVRRPRLFLRGDLWIALLGPSVEQGIVGIGSTVRAALRAFDVQYLAGLRPPAEVIGNPRAMRRASSAPAA
;
A
#
# COMPACT_ATOMS: atom_id res chain seq x y z
N MET A 1 -21.24 -14.98 -39.17
CA MET A 1 -19.91 -15.26 -38.58
C MET A 1 -19.95 -14.91 -37.09
N LYS A 2 -19.81 -15.92 -36.22
CA LYS A 2 -19.94 -15.82 -34.76
C LYS A 2 -18.58 -15.42 -34.19
N LYS A 3 -18.39 -14.14 -33.82
CA LYS A 3 -17.17 -13.67 -33.14
C LYS A 3 -17.31 -13.97 -31.66
N ASN A 4 -16.69 -15.06 -31.24
CA ASN A 4 -16.49 -15.47 -29.86
C ASN A 4 -15.46 -14.54 -29.21
N ASN A 5 -15.96 -13.57 -28.43
CA ASN A 5 -15.11 -12.71 -27.62
C ASN A 5 -14.48 -13.56 -26.51
N GLY A 6 -13.25 -13.99 -26.73
CA GLY A 6 -12.47 -14.77 -25.78
C GLY A 6 -12.42 -14.04 -24.45
N ARG A 7 -12.93 -14.70 -23.40
CA ARG A 7 -12.63 -14.32 -22.02
C ARG A 7 -11.10 -14.37 -21.88
N LEU A 8 -10.46 -13.21 -21.94
CA LEU A 8 -9.05 -13.08 -21.59
C LEU A 8 -8.90 -13.61 -20.16
N SER A 9 -8.17 -14.71 -20.02
CA SER A 9 -7.97 -15.41 -18.77
C SER A 9 -7.40 -14.44 -17.75
N ARG A 10 -8.18 -14.17 -16.70
CA ARG A 10 -7.85 -13.27 -15.58
C ARG A 10 -6.47 -13.55 -14.97
N GLY A 11 -5.95 -14.79 -15.09
CA GLY A 11 -4.63 -15.19 -14.62
C GLY A 11 -3.44 -14.69 -15.46
N GLY A 12 -3.61 -14.41 -16.75
CA GLY A 12 -2.52 -13.89 -17.60
C GLY A 12 -2.18 -12.45 -17.23
N LEU A 13 -3.19 -11.58 -17.24
CA LEU A 13 -3.08 -10.17 -16.83
C LEU A 13 -2.45 -10.02 -15.44
N VAL A 14 -2.85 -10.84 -14.46
CA VAL A 14 -2.32 -10.75 -13.08
C VAL A 14 -0.81 -11.05 -13.02
N MET A 15 -0.31 -11.98 -13.84
CA MET A 15 1.12 -12.29 -13.93
C MET A 15 1.90 -11.14 -14.59
N ASP A 16 1.33 -10.54 -15.63
CA ASP A 16 1.90 -9.36 -16.30
C ASP A 16 1.97 -8.15 -15.35
N TYR A 17 0.95 -7.95 -14.51
CA TYR A 17 0.93 -6.89 -13.50
C TYR A 17 1.97 -7.12 -12.39
N ALA A 18 2.17 -8.36 -11.96
CA ALA A 18 3.18 -8.69 -10.96
C ALA A 18 4.60 -8.45 -11.49
N ALA A 19 4.88 -8.88 -12.72
CA ALA A 19 6.17 -8.66 -13.38
C ALA A 19 6.45 -7.16 -13.59
N ALA A 20 5.47 -6.42 -14.13
CA ALA A 20 5.58 -4.96 -14.28
C ALA A 20 5.78 -4.25 -12.94
N ALA A 21 5.14 -4.73 -11.87
CA ALA A 21 5.32 -4.14 -10.55
C ALA A 21 6.70 -4.38 -9.95
N MET A 22 7.27 -5.57 -10.17
CA MET A 22 8.63 -5.88 -9.75
C MET A 22 9.65 -5.02 -10.49
N ASP A 23 9.48 -4.84 -11.81
CA ASP A 23 10.31 -3.96 -12.62
C ASP A 23 10.25 -2.51 -12.13
N GLN A 24 9.05 -1.97 -11.90
CA GLN A 24 8.86 -0.62 -11.35
C GLN A 24 9.46 -0.46 -9.95
N MET A 25 9.39 -1.49 -9.11
CA MET A 25 10.02 -1.47 -7.79
C MET A 25 11.55 -1.41 -7.90
N GLU A 26 12.14 -2.16 -8.83
CA GLU A 26 13.59 -2.16 -9.03
C GLU A 26 14.08 -0.84 -9.63
N ILE A 27 13.39 -0.30 -10.64
CA ILE A 27 13.67 1.03 -11.20
C ILE A 27 13.63 2.09 -10.09
N TYR A 28 12.63 2.03 -9.22
CA TYR A 28 12.53 2.97 -8.10
C TYR A 28 13.69 2.83 -7.10
N ARG A 29 14.09 1.59 -6.79
CA ARG A 29 15.26 1.33 -5.93
C ARG A 29 16.55 1.88 -6.54
N MET A 30 16.77 1.63 -7.82
CA MET A 30 17.95 2.12 -8.55
C MET A 30 17.99 3.64 -8.61
N ALA A 31 16.83 4.29 -8.82
CA ALA A 31 16.72 5.75 -8.82
C ALA A 31 16.91 6.37 -7.43
N HIS A 32 16.66 5.61 -6.36
CA HIS A 32 16.69 6.10 -4.98
C HIS A 32 17.48 5.15 -4.05
N PRO A 33 18.80 5.01 -4.20
CA PRO A 33 19.59 4.02 -3.45
C PRO A 33 19.61 4.27 -1.93
N GLY A 34 19.37 5.51 -1.50
CA GLY A 34 19.30 5.89 -0.08
C GLY A 34 17.88 5.89 0.52
N SER A 35 16.84 5.54 -0.25
CA SER A 35 15.47 5.55 0.28
C SER A 35 15.20 4.35 1.20
N PRO A 36 14.27 4.49 2.16
CA PRO A 36 13.82 3.38 2.99
C PRO A 36 13.37 2.16 2.18
N THR A 37 12.75 2.38 1.01
CA THR A 37 12.39 1.32 0.07
C THR A 37 13.59 0.51 -0.43
N ALA A 38 14.71 1.16 -0.72
CA ALA A 38 15.92 0.49 -1.18
C ALA A 38 16.55 -0.38 -0.08
N VAL A 39 16.58 0.13 1.15
CA VAL A 39 17.25 -0.50 2.30
C VAL A 39 16.38 -1.56 2.97
N ARG A 40 15.10 -1.27 3.20
CA ARG A 40 14.20 -2.13 3.99
C ARG A 40 13.37 -3.09 3.15
N ARG A 41 13.30 -2.86 1.84
CA ARG A 41 12.61 -3.73 0.86
C ARG A 41 11.19 -4.12 1.33
N PRO A 42 10.26 -3.16 1.42
CA PRO A 42 8.89 -3.43 1.89
C PRO A 42 8.20 -4.47 1.00
N ARG A 43 7.30 -5.26 1.57
CA ARG A 43 6.46 -6.21 0.82
C ARG A 43 5.39 -5.43 0.08
N LEU A 44 5.26 -5.66 -1.22
CA LEU A 44 4.27 -5.01 -2.07
C LEU A 44 3.06 -5.92 -2.27
N PHE A 45 1.87 -5.39 -2.03
CA PHE A 45 0.60 -6.07 -2.21
C PHE A 45 -0.30 -5.27 -3.16
N LEU A 46 -1.09 -5.98 -3.95
CA LEU A 46 -2.16 -5.40 -4.76
C LEU A 46 -3.50 -5.81 -4.15
N ARG A 47 -4.32 -4.82 -3.78
CA ARG A 47 -5.68 -5.05 -3.28
C ARG A 47 -6.66 -4.25 -4.10
N GLY A 48 -7.42 -4.93 -4.97
CA GLY A 48 -8.20 -4.27 -6.00
C GLY A 48 -7.27 -3.51 -6.93
N ASP A 49 -7.42 -2.19 -6.97
CA ASP A 49 -6.61 -1.26 -7.78
C ASP A 49 -5.59 -0.46 -6.94
N LEU A 50 -5.42 -0.81 -5.66
CA LEU A 50 -4.50 -0.13 -4.76
C LEU A 50 -3.25 -0.96 -4.49
N TRP A 51 -2.10 -0.32 -4.66
CA TRP A 51 -0.79 -0.83 -4.30
C TRP A 51 -0.48 -0.46 -2.85
N ILE A 52 -0.03 -1.45 -2.09
CA ILE A 52 0.24 -1.34 -0.66
C ILE A 52 1.66 -1.83 -0.40
N ALA A 53 2.56 -0.93 0.00
CA ALA A 53 3.92 -1.23 0.42
C ALA A 53 3.97 -1.34 1.94
N LEU A 54 4.20 -2.53 2.48
CA LEU A 54 4.17 -2.81 3.91
C LEU A 54 5.54 -3.25 4.42
N LEU A 55 6.00 -2.61 5.50
CA LEU A 55 7.12 -3.09 6.32
C LEU A 55 6.65 -3.33 7.75
N GLY A 56 6.67 -4.58 8.20
CA GLY A 56 6.27 -4.97 9.55
C GLY A 56 5.39 -6.23 9.56
N PRO A 57 4.95 -6.67 10.75
CA PRO A 57 4.17 -7.89 10.91
C PRO A 57 2.74 -7.75 10.34
N SER A 58 2.16 -6.55 10.44
CA SER A 58 0.79 -6.25 10.01
C SER A 58 0.66 -4.78 9.63
N VAL A 59 -0.40 -4.43 8.89
CA VAL A 59 -0.72 -3.03 8.54
C VAL A 59 -0.94 -2.17 9.78
N GLU A 60 -1.50 -2.73 10.85
CA GLU A 60 -1.78 -2.00 12.12
C GLU A 60 -0.54 -1.75 12.97
N GLN A 61 0.52 -2.55 12.79
CA GLN A 61 1.73 -2.57 13.62
C GLN A 61 2.99 -2.25 12.82
N GLY A 62 2.84 -1.93 11.54
CA GLY A 62 3.91 -1.71 10.57
C GLY A 62 3.73 -0.38 9.85
N ILE A 63 4.70 -0.06 9.00
CA ILE A 63 4.67 1.14 8.16
C ILE A 63 4.09 0.75 6.81
N VAL A 64 3.07 1.50 6.37
CA VAL A 64 2.32 1.18 5.15
C VAL A 64 2.26 2.36 4.20
N GLY A 65 2.77 2.21 2.98
CA GLY A 65 2.54 3.17 1.88
C GLY A 65 1.43 2.70 0.98
N ILE A 66 0.46 3.56 0.66
CA ILE A 66 -0.68 3.22 -0.22
C ILE A 66 -0.69 4.16 -1.42
N GLY A 67 -0.92 3.61 -2.61
CA GLY A 67 -1.05 4.42 -3.83
C GLY A 67 -1.77 3.68 -4.96
N SER A 68 -2.26 4.42 -5.95
CA SER A 68 -2.87 3.88 -7.18
C SER A 68 -1.85 3.27 -8.14
N THR A 69 -0.55 3.49 -7.90
CA THR A 69 0.56 2.90 -8.66
C THR A 69 1.64 2.40 -7.70
N VAL A 70 2.47 1.48 -8.17
CA VAL A 70 3.62 0.96 -7.41
C VAL A 70 4.49 2.10 -6.90
N ARG A 71 4.90 3.02 -7.78
CA ARG A 71 5.73 4.17 -7.43
C ARG A 71 5.08 5.08 -6.39
N ALA A 72 3.77 5.31 -6.49
CA ALA A 72 3.05 6.12 -5.50
C ALA A 72 3.03 5.44 -4.12
N ALA A 73 2.82 4.12 -4.07
CA ALA A 73 2.85 3.36 -2.83
C ALA A 73 4.24 3.37 -2.18
N LEU A 74 5.31 3.18 -2.97
CA LEU A 74 6.70 3.22 -2.48
C LEU A 74 7.08 4.61 -1.97
N ARG A 75 6.69 5.67 -2.68
CA ARG A 75 6.89 7.05 -2.22
C ARG A 75 6.14 7.32 -0.90
N ALA A 76 4.88 6.91 -0.81
CA ALA A 76 4.09 7.08 0.41
C ALA A 76 4.71 6.32 1.59
N PHE A 77 5.28 5.15 1.33
CA PHE A 77 6.03 4.37 2.32
C PHE A 77 7.28 5.12 2.78
N ASP A 78 8.10 5.63 1.86
CA ASP A 78 9.33 6.37 2.20
C ASP A 78 9.02 7.59 3.08
N VAL A 79 7.97 8.35 2.74
CA VAL A 79 7.52 9.52 3.52
C VAL A 79 7.10 9.09 4.92
N GLN A 80 6.29 8.04 5.05
CA GLN A 80 5.84 7.56 6.37
C GLN A 80 6.97 6.95 7.18
N TYR A 81 7.92 6.27 6.54
CA TYR A 81 9.10 5.74 7.21
C TYR A 81 9.95 6.85 7.80
N LEU A 82 10.21 7.91 7.02
CA LEU A 82 10.95 9.08 7.49
C LEU A 82 10.17 9.88 8.55
N ALA A 83 8.84 9.95 8.43
CA ALA A 83 8.00 10.59 9.44
C ALA A 83 7.98 9.82 10.76
N GLY A 84 7.94 8.48 10.73
CA GLY A 84 7.95 7.62 11.91
C GLY A 84 9.30 7.53 12.64
N LEU A 85 10.39 8.02 12.03
CA LEU A 85 11.66 8.25 12.72
C LEU A 85 11.58 9.47 13.67
N ARG A 86 10.56 10.31 13.54
CA ARG A 86 10.18 11.27 14.58
C ARG A 86 9.23 10.54 15.55
N PRO A 87 9.37 10.72 16.88
CA PRO A 87 8.46 10.09 17.82
C PRO A 87 7.02 10.42 17.41
N PRO A 88 6.11 9.42 17.38
CA PRO A 88 4.79 9.58 16.82
C PRO A 88 4.05 10.61 17.65
N ALA A 89 3.89 11.82 17.12
CA ALA A 89 2.78 12.67 17.49
C ALA A 89 1.54 12.01 16.88
N GLU A 90 1.04 10.98 17.57
CA GLU A 90 -0.36 10.58 17.60
C GLU A 90 -1.11 10.74 16.26
N VAL A 91 -0.66 10.04 15.21
CA VAL A 91 -1.39 10.04 13.94
C VAL A 91 -2.55 9.06 14.06
N ILE A 92 -3.66 9.66 14.49
CA ILE A 92 -5.03 9.18 14.56
C ILE A 92 -5.35 8.22 13.40
N GLY A 93 -5.58 6.96 13.75
CA GLY A 93 -6.01 5.91 12.84
C GLY A 93 -7.08 5.01 13.44
N ASN A 94 -7.98 5.55 14.27
CA ASN A 94 -9.18 4.81 14.70
C ASN A 94 -10.47 5.52 14.24
N PRO A 95 -10.95 5.29 13.01
CA PRO A 95 -12.26 5.78 12.59
C PRO A 95 -13.42 5.12 13.36
N ARG A 96 -13.15 4.18 14.29
CA ARG A 96 -14.17 3.42 15.02
C ARG A 96 -14.45 3.95 16.43
N ALA A 97 -13.74 4.99 16.91
CA ALA A 97 -13.98 5.60 18.21
C ALA A 97 -15.12 6.65 18.22
N MET A 98 -15.61 7.11 17.06
CA MET A 98 -16.60 8.19 16.98
C MET A 98 -18.07 7.75 17.13
N ARG A 99 -18.38 6.44 17.16
CA ARG A 99 -19.78 5.93 17.13
C ARG A 99 -20.23 5.20 18.39
N ARG A 100 -19.82 5.64 19.58
CA ARG A 100 -20.40 5.10 20.83
C ARG A 100 -20.45 6.08 22.01
N ALA A 101 -20.86 7.32 21.76
CA ALA A 101 -21.27 8.26 22.81
C ALA A 101 -22.57 8.97 22.41
N SER A 102 -23.62 8.20 22.16
CA SER A 102 -24.98 8.74 22.05
C SER A 102 -25.98 7.68 22.52
N SER A 103 -25.85 7.26 23.78
CA SER A 103 -26.85 6.44 24.45
C SER A 103 -27.07 6.90 25.90
N ALA A 104 -28.10 7.76 26.05
CA ALA A 104 -29.05 7.91 27.17
C ALA A 104 -28.53 8.51 28.51
N PRO A 105 -29.40 8.92 29.48
CA PRO A 105 -30.87 8.89 29.54
C PRO A 105 -31.57 10.17 30.07
N ALA A 106 -32.90 10.05 30.23
CA ALA A 106 -33.91 10.97 30.71
C ALA A 106 -33.62 11.73 32.03
N ALA A 107 -34.20 12.93 32.12
CA ALA A 107 -34.83 13.49 33.31
C ALA A 107 -35.98 14.41 32.87
#